data_AF-A0A2G4HHC0-F1
#
_entry.id   AF-A0A2G4HHC0-F1
#
_cell.length_a   1.000
_cell.length_b   1.000
_cell.length_c   1.000
_cell.angle_alpha   90.00
_cell.angle_beta   90.00
_cell.angle_gamma   90.00
#
_symmetry.space_group_name_H-M   'P 1'
#
loop_
_entity.id
_entity.type
_entity.pdbx_description
1 polymer ?
#
loop_
_entity_poly.entity_id
_entity_poly.type
_entity_poly.pdbx_seq_one_letter_code
_entity_poly.pdbx_strand_id
1 'polypeptide(L)'
;MSSQPSPIPSSADLARYLEQRGELGKPWMWHLLRLSKLKEAKDSMDPDTYLEHLQEAHADLMRLGSFWKGREDEVFAGRYRPASLLEPLPGSPEDR
;
A
#
# COMPACT_ATOMS: atom_id res chain seq x y z
N MET A 1 -31.90 -10.89 -11.74
CA MET A 1 -31.47 -10.25 -10.48
C MET A 1 -30.23 -9.45 -10.79
N SER A 2 -30.37 -8.13 -10.97
CA SER A 2 -29.21 -7.27 -11.24
C SER A 2 -28.48 -7.04 -9.92
N SER A 3 -27.29 -7.64 -9.76
CA SER A 3 -26.40 -7.32 -8.64
C SER A 3 -25.98 -5.85 -8.78
N GLN A 4 -26.52 -4.98 -7.94
CA GLN A 4 -25.97 -3.65 -7.80
C GLN A 4 -24.54 -3.78 -7.27
N PRO A 5 -23.55 -3.09 -7.86
CA PRO A 5 -22.21 -3.06 -7.29
C PRO A 5 -22.31 -2.50 -5.87
N SER A 6 -21.71 -3.18 -4.90
CA SER A 6 -21.60 -2.67 -3.54
C SER A 6 -20.94 -1.28 -3.59
N PRO A 7 -21.45 -0.28 -2.84
CA PRO A 7 -20.84 1.04 -2.83
C PRO A 7 -19.38 0.90 -2.40
N ILE A 8 -18.49 1.54 -3.16
CA ILE A 8 -17.08 1.64 -2.79
C ILE A 8 -17.04 2.42 -1.46
N PRO A 9 -16.41 1.90 -0.40
CA PRO A 9 -16.38 2.57 0.90
C PRO A 9 -15.66 3.91 0.79
N SER A 10 -16.15 4.91 1.52
CA SER A 10 -15.54 6.24 1.57
C SER A 10 -14.26 6.26 2.40
N SER A 11 -13.50 7.33 2.33
CA SER A 11 -12.35 7.59 3.19
C SER A 11 -12.77 7.66 4.67
N ALA A 12 -13.98 8.12 4.96
CA ALA A 12 -14.54 8.12 6.32
C ALA A 12 -14.84 6.68 6.80
N ASP A 13 -15.37 5.83 5.93
CA ASP A 13 -15.60 4.42 6.27
C ASP A 13 -14.28 3.67 6.47
N LEU A 14 -13.28 3.97 5.65
CA LEU A 14 -11.93 3.46 5.80
C LEU A 14 -11.31 3.91 7.14
N ALA A 15 -11.42 5.19 7.51
CA ALA A 15 -10.91 5.70 8.78
C ALA A 15 -11.55 4.97 9.97
N ARG A 16 -12.87 4.84 9.99
CA ARG A 16 -13.60 4.10 11.05
C ARG A 16 -13.17 2.65 11.13
N TYR A 17 -12.99 2.00 9.99
CA TYR A 17 -12.52 0.62 9.92
C TYR A 17 -11.12 0.45 10.53
N LEU A 18 -10.21 1.37 10.21
CA LEU A 18 -8.84 1.37 10.75
C LEU A 18 -8.82 1.65 12.26
N GLU A 19 -9.65 2.58 12.73
CA GLU A 19 -9.83 2.90 14.15
C GLU A 19 -10.32 1.69 14.95
N GLN A 20 -11.39 1.04 14.47
CA GLN A 20 -11.99 -0.12 15.14
C GLN A 20 -11.03 -1.30 15.27
N ARG A 21 -10.02 -1.38 14.40
CA ARG A 21 -9.02 -2.45 14.39
C ARG A 21 -7.69 -2.06 15.04
N GLY A 22 -7.55 -0.82 15.52
CA GLY A 22 -6.28 -0.33 16.06
C GLY A 22 -5.17 -0.22 15.01
N GLU A 23 -5.53 -0.12 13.73
CA GLU A 23 -4.61 -0.13 12.60
C GLU A 23 -4.01 1.25 12.31
N LEU A 24 -4.52 2.31 12.94
CA LEU A 24 -3.99 3.68 12.83
C LEU A 24 -2.55 3.83 13.34
N GLY A 25 -2.00 2.86 14.08
CA GLY A 25 -0.58 2.89 14.47
C GLY A 25 0.38 2.61 13.31
N LYS A 26 -0.11 2.11 12.18
CA LYS A 26 0.71 1.64 11.05
C LYS A 26 0.88 2.75 10.02
N PRO A 27 2.11 3.22 9.72
CA PRO A 27 2.34 4.33 8.80
C PRO A 27 1.69 4.14 7.41
N TRP A 28 1.71 2.91 6.88
CA TRP A 28 1.11 2.60 5.57
C TRP A 28 -0.43 2.71 5.56
N MET A 29 -1.10 2.57 6.70
CA MET A 29 -2.55 2.77 6.80
C MET A 29 -2.93 4.25 6.66
N TRP A 30 -2.08 5.17 7.13
CA TRP A 30 -2.25 6.61 6.89
C TRP A 30 -2.07 6.97 5.41
N HIS A 31 -1.12 6.35 4.72
CA HIS A 31 -0.98 6.55 3.27
C HIS A 31 -2.20 6.06 2.49
N LEU A 32 -2.75 4.90 2.85
CA LEU A 32 -3.98 4.40 2.26
C LEU A 32 -5.14 5.39 2.46
N LEU A 33 -5.28 5.94 3.66
CA LEU A 33 -6.29 6.96 3.95
C LEU A 33 -6.07 8.26 3.14
N ARG A 34 -4.83 8.74 3.02
CA ARG A 34 -4.47 9.90 2.19
C ARG A 34 -4.87 9.69 0.74
N LEU A 35 -4.52 8.54 0.15
CA LEU A 35 -4.87 8.20 -1.24
C LEU A 35 -6.39 8.11 -1.43
N SER A 36 -7.11 7.56 -0.45
CA SER A 36 -8.58 7.51 -0.50
C SER A 36 -9.20 8.92 -0.53
N LYS A 37 -8.70 9.84 0.30
CA LYS A 37 -9.16 11.23 0.31
C LYS A 37 -8.83 11.97 -0.99
N LEU A 38 -7.63 11.76 -1.54
CA LEU A 38 -7.25 12.33 -2.84
C LEU A 38 -8.17 11.83 -3.95
N LYS A 39 -8.48 10.53 -3.97
CA LYS A 39 -9.40 9.95 -4.96
C LYS A 39 -10.79 10.59 -4.90
N GLU A 40 -11.31 10.83 -3.69
CA GLU A 40 -12.62 11.49 -3.50
C GLU A 40 -12.61 12.97 -3.91
N ALA A 41 -11.49 13.66 -3.70
CA ALA A 41 -11.34 15.07 -4.07
C ALA A 41 -10.95 15.30 -5.53
N LYS A 42 -10.72 14.23 -6.31
CA LYS A 42 -10.20 14.33 -7.69
C LYS A 42 -11.02 15.27 -8.58
N ASP A 43 -12.35 15.18 -8.50
CA ASP A 43 -13.24 15.94 -9.37
C ASP A 43 -13.45 17.40 -8.89
N SER A 44 -13.03 17.73 -7.67
CA SER A 44 -13.13 19.07 -7.09
C SER A 44 -11.78 19.80 -7.00
N MET A 45 -10.70 19.19 -7.50
CA MET A 45 -9.34 19.70 -7.45
C MET A 45 -8.84 20.05 -8.85
N ASP A 46 -7.97 21.06 -8.92
CA ASP A 46 -7.23 21.33 -10.15
C ASP A 46 -6.35 20.10 -10.53
N PRO A 47 -6.30 19.71 -11.82
CA PRO A 47 -5.56 18.52 -12.25
C PRO A 47 -4.07 18.52 -11.91
N ASP A 48 -3.40 19.67 -12.00
CA ASP A 48 -1.97 19.77 -11.71
C ASP A 48 -1.73 19.64 -10.21
N THR A 49 -2.58 20.28 -9.40
CA THR A 49 -2.56 20.14 -7.92
C THR A 49 -2.80 18.69 -7.49
N TYR A 50 -3.73 17.99 -8.16
CA TYR A 50 -3.99 16.58 -7.90
C TYR A 50 -2.76 15.71 -8.21
N LEU A 51 -2.09 15.97 -9.33
CA LEU A 51 -0.87 15.26 -9.72
C LEU A 51 0.28 15.51 -8.74
N GLU A 52 0.47 16.75 -8.29
CA GLU A 52 1.47 17.09 -7.27
C GLU A 52 1.22 16.31 -5.98
N HIS A 53 0.01 16.35 -5.43
CA HIS A 53 -0.32 15.61 -4.21
C HIS A 53 -0.20 14.09 -4.37
N LEU A 54 -0.49 13.57 -5.56
CA LEU A 54 -0.30 12.15 -5.87
C LEU A 54 1.20 11.78 -5.88
N GLN A 55 2.05 12.62 -6.47
CA GLN A 55 3.50 12.43 -6.48
C GLN A 55 4.09 12.49 -5.07
N GLU A 56 3.63 13.42 -4.23
CA GLU A 56 4.04 13.49 -2.81
C GLU A 56 3.64 12.21 -2.05
N ALA A 57 2.39 11.77 -2.19
CA ALA A 57 1.91 10.55 -1.53
C ALA A 57 2.72 9.31 -1.97
N HIS A 58 3.08 9.25 -3.25
CA HIS A 58 3.96 8.21 -3.79
C HIS A 58 5.38 8.28 -3.21
N ALA A 59 5.98 9.48 -3.16
CA ALA A 59 7.32 9.66 -2.59
C ALA A 59 7.38 9.23 -1.12
N ASP A 60 6.35 9.55 -0.34
CA ASP A 60 6.29 9.14 1.06
C ASP A 60 6.08 7.63 1.22
N LEU A 61 5.29 7.01 0.36
CA LEU A 61 5.17 5.55 0.30
C LEU A 61 6.51 4.89 0.01
N MET A 62 7.31 5.44 -0.92
CA MET A 62 8.65 4.91 -1.22
C MET A 62 9.61 5.05 -0.03
N ARG A 63 9.50 6.12 0.77
CA ARG A 63 10.30 6.30 1.99
C ARG A 63 10.02 5.20 3.03
N LEU A 64 8.81 4.63 3.06
CA LEU A 64 8.49 3.50 3.94
C LEU A 64 9.27 2.22 3.62
N GLY A 65 9.85 2.09 2.41
CA GLY A 65 10.68 0.92 2.09
C GLY A 65 11.88 0.78 3.03
N SER A 66 12.45 1.89 3.51
CA SER A 66 13.53 1.87 4.50
C SER A 66 13.05 1.47 5.90
N PHE A 67 11.80 1.74 6.23
CA PHE A 67 11.20 1.40 7.52
C PHE A 67 11.00 -0.11 7.70
N TRP A 68 10.76 -0.85 6.60
CA TRP A 68 10.58 -2.30 6.65
C TRP A 68 11.89 -3.07 6.83
N LYS A 69 13.03 -2.46 6.47
CA LYS A 69 14.35 -3.11 6.53
C LYS A 69 14.70 -3.51 7.97
N GLY A 70 14.81 -4.81 8.22
CA GLY A 70 15.07 -5.38 9.55
C GLY A 70 13.85 -5.50 10.47
N ARG A 71 12.64 -5.19 9.96
CA ARG A 71 11.34 -5.33 10.67
C ARG A 71 10.35 -6.19 9.89
N GLU A 72 10.82 -6.93 8.90
CA GLU A 72 9.98 -7.70 7.98
C GLU A 72 9.14 -8.74 8.73
N ASP A 73 9.72 -9.43 9.71
CA ASP A 73 9.00 -10.43 10.51
C ASP A 73 7.89 -9.80 11.37
N GLU A 74 8.13 -8.60 11.91
CA GLU A 74 7.15 -7.83 12.68
C GLU A 74 5.99 -7.33 11.80
N VAL A 75 6.31 -6.83 10.60
CA VAL A 75 5.35 -6.17 9.70
C VAL A 75 4.58 -7.17 8.84
N PHE A 76 5.22 -8.24 8.38
CA PHE A 76 4.63 -9.25 7.50
C PHE A 76 4.21 -10.53 8.24
N ALA A 77 4.31 -10.55 9.57
CA ALA A 77 3.95 -11.68 10.42
C ALA A 77 4.60 -13.00 9.95
N GLY A 78 5.85 -12.93 9.49
CA GLY A 78 6.63 -14.07 8.98
C GLY A 78 6.08 -14.78 7.74
N ARG A 79 5.01 -14.26 7.11
CA ARG A 79 4.44 -14.86 5.88
C ARG A 79 5.28 -14.56 4.64
N TYR A 80 5.97 -13.42 4.65
CA TYR A 80 6.89 -13.08 3.57
C TYR A 80 8.23 -13.80 3.80
N ARG A 81 8.43 -14.91 3.09
CA ARG A 81 9.77 -15.44 2.85
C ARG A 81 10.16 -15.02 1.44
N PRO A 82 11.13 -14.12 1.25
CA PRO A 82 11.63 -13.85 -0.09
C PRO A 82 12.07 -15.18 -0.70
N ALA A 83 11.76 -15.39 -1.98
CA ALA A 83 12.13 -16.61 -2.67
C ALA A 83 13.65 -16.80 -2.52
N SER A 84 14.05 -17.87 -1.84
CA SER A 84 15.44 -18.31 -1.78
C SER A 84 15.82 -18.82 -3.17
N LEU A 85 16.15 -17.93 -4.11
CA LEU A 85 16.64 -18.22 -5.47
C LEU A 85 15.97 -19.45 -6.13
N LEU A 86 14.89 -19.22 -6.89
CA LEU A 86 14.23 -20.28 -7.66
C LEU A 86 15.04 -20.72 -8.90
N GLU A 87 16.12 -20.00 -9.24
CA GLU A 87 16.97 -20.32 -10.38
C GLU A 87 18.41 -20.57 -9.90
N PRO A 88 19.05 -21.68 -10.33
CA PRO A 88 20.49 -21.81 -10.19
C PRO A 88 21.18 -20.65 -10.92
N LEU A 89 22.27 -20.15 -10.34
CA LEU A 89 23.11 -19.16 -11.02
C LEU A 89 23.58 -19.74 -12.36
N PRO A 90 23.57 -18.96 -13.46
CA PRO A 90 24.05 -19.45 -14.75
C PRO A 90 25.47 -20.01 -14.63
N GLY A 91 25.66 -21.27 -15.00
CA GLY A 91 26.92 -22.02 -14.84
C GLY A 91 26.89 -23.06 -13.70
N SER A 92 25.71 -23.42 -13.22
CA SER A 92 25.52 -24.45 -12.20
C SER A 92 25.78 -25.86 -12.74
N PRO A 93 26.00 -26.87 -11.86
CA PRO A 93 26.19 -28.26 -12.27
C PRO A 93 25.02 -28.82 -13.10
N GLU A 94 23.80 -28.33 -12.87
CA GLU A 94 22.61 -28.71 -13.64
C GLU A 94 22.60 -28.17 -15.08
N ASP A 95 23.49 -27.20 -15.41
CA ASP A 95 23.67 -26.66 -16.76
C ASP A 95 24.70 -27.43 -17.62
N ARG A 96 25.32 -28.50 -17.08
CA ARG A 96 26.34 -29.32 -17.78
C ARG A 96 25.81 -30.61 -18.37
#